data_AF-A0A3L9YCY5-F1
#
_entry.id   AF-A0A3L9YCY5-F1
#
_cell.length_a   1.000
_cell.length_b   1.000
_cell.length_c   1.000
_cell.angle_alpha   90.00
_cell.angle_beta   90.00
_cell.angle_gamma   90.00
#
_symmetry.space_group_name_H-M   'P 1'
#
loop_
_entity.id
_entity.type
_entity.pdbx_description
1 polymer ?
#
loop_
_entity_poly.entity_id
_entity_poly.type
_entity_poly.pdbx_seq_one_letter_code
_entity_poly.pdbx_strand_id
1 'polypeptide(L)'
;MSADIRPRFRSRPKPSHRQEESHMPQPSTDRYDICQKADAIHGWLKMVTSRRTVDILHWQEAQGYTGNLMEIGVMCGKYFSLMVDSAMRTGDTVLGIDTFQYANEKRVVTELTGVFGKAVTDRFKLWRRQSNTVSATELTHAIGRPRFISVDGAHDFENVYRDMELAEQVVSHKGVISADDFLNPLTLGVNQAINAFLSRPRAVVPVAFVANKLFLVHRSVEEEYRAAIEEMIRDGKDAEAEAFKQRATHGRHHIEQDFHGHKVLIG
;
A
#
# COMPACT_ATOMS: atom_id res chain seq x y z
N MET A 1 55.33 -62.58 28.45
CA MET A 1 55.93 -61.38 27.84
C MET A 1 55.19 -61.09 26.54
N SER A 2 54.63 -59.88 26.42
CA SER A 2 54.25 -59.15 25.18
C SER A 2 53.30 -59.82 24.17
N ALA A 3 52.36 -59.12 23.52
CA ALA A 3 51.98 -57.73 23.53
C ALA A 3 50.53 -57.63 23.02
N ASP A 4 49.75 -56.75 23.65
CA ASP A 4 48.37 -56.41 23.33
C ASP A 4 48.34 -55.43 22.14
N ILE A 5 47.62 -55.80 21.08
CA ILE A 5 47.50 -55.03 19.83
C ILE A 5 46.32 -54.08 19.96
N ARG A 6 46.59 -52.76 20.02
CA ARG A 6 45.55 -51.73 19.82
C ARG A 6 45.79 -50.93 18.54
N PRO A 7 44.78 -50.75 17.68
CA PRO A 7 44.91 -49.96 16.46
C PRO A 7 44.90 -48.46 16.76
N ARG A 8 45.77 -47.70 16.08
CA ARG A 8 45.83 -46.24 16.12
C ARG A 8 44.61 -45.64 15.39
N PHE A 9 43.70 -45.00 16.12
CA PHE A 9 42.70 -44.12 15.54
C PHE A 9 43.35 -42.79 15.11
N ARG A 10 43.33 -42.48 13.82
CA ARG A 10 43.61 -41.12 13.31
C ARG A 10 42.36 -40.27 13.50
N SER A 11 42.47 -39.20 14.29
CA SER A 11 41.41 -38.20 14.46
C SER A 11 41.15 -37.45 13.16
N ARG A 12 39.90 -37.43 12.69
CA ARG A 12 39.45 -36.56 11.59
C ARG A 12 39.43 -35.09 12.07
N PRO A 13 39.81 -34.10 11.23
CA PRO A 13 39.63 -32.70 11.60
C PRO A 13 38.14 -32.36 11.69
N LYS A 14 37.75 -31.54 12.68
CA LYS A 14 36.39 -31.00 12.78
C LYS A 14 36.11 -30.07 11.60
N PRO A 15 34.90 -30.09 11.00
CA PRO A 15 34.54 -29.12 9.98
C PRO A 15 34.45 -27.73 10.61
N SER A 16 35.12 -26.75 10.00
CA SER A 16 35.01 -25.35 10.37
C SER A 16 33.61 -24.85 10.02
N HIS A 17 32.86 -24.38 11.01
CA HIS A 17 31.63 -23.63 10.79
C HIS A 17 31.95 -22.34 10.05
N ARG A 18 31.80 -22.32 8.73
CA ARG A 18 31.60 -21.07 8.00
C ARG A 18 30.20 -20.59 8.38
N GLN A 19 30.13 -19.50 9.13
CA GLN A 19 28.89 -18.75 9.26
C GLN A 19 28.52 -18.27 7.85
N GLU A 20 27.40 -18.75 7.32
CA GLU A 20 26.74 -18.10 6.20
C GLU A 20 26.22 -16.76 6.74
N GLU A 21 26.98 -15.69 6.50
CA GLU A 21 26.44 -14.34 6.61
C GLU A 21 25.23 -14.28 5.68
N SER A 22 24.04 -14.17 6.26
CA SER A 22 22.81 -13.90 5.55
C SER A 22 22.98 -12.53 4.87
N HIS A 23 23.40 -12.54 3.61
CA HIS A 23 23.40 -11.36 2.77
C HIS A 23 21.94 -10.93 2.60
N MET A 24 21.48 -10.01 3.45
CA MET A 24 20.25 -9.29 3.16
C MET A 24 20.46 -8.61 1.81
N PRO A 25 19.53 -8.75 0.86
CA PRO A 25 19.64 -8.05 -0.41
C PRO A 25 19.77 -6.57 -0.13
N GLN A 26 20.81 -5.95 -0.69
CA GLN A 26 21.01 -4.51 -0.59
C GLN A 26 19.77 -3.81 -1.19
N PRO A 27 19.19 -2.81 -0.52
CA PRO A 27 18.02 -2.12 -1.03
C PRO A 27 18.33 -1.52 -2.39
N SER A 28 17.39 -1.66 -3.33
CA SER A 28 17.49 -1.02 -4.64
C SER A 28 17.63 0.49 -4.47
N THR A 29 18.49 1.11 -5.28
CA THR A 29 18.59 2.58 -5.38
C THR A 29 17.51 3.17 -6.28
N ASP A 30 16.81 2.33 -7.05
CA ASP A 30 15.65 2.73 -7.84
C ASP A 30 14.39 2.74 -6.95
N ARG A 31 13.86 3.93 -6.70
CA ARG A 31 12.61 4.17 -5.95
C ARG A 31 11.45 3.31 -6.48
N TYR A 32 11.43 3.00 -7.77
CA TYR A 32 10.32 2.29 -8.42
C TYR A 32 10.59 0.79 -8.65
N ASP A 33 11.67 0.22 -8.08
CA ASP A 33 11.96 -1.22 -8.17
C ASP A 33 10.78 -2.06 -7.66
N ILE A 34 10.14 -1.64 -6.57
CA ILE A 34 8.95 -2.32 -6.06
C ILE A 34 7.79 -2.34 -7.08
N CYS A 35 7.62 -1.28 -7.87
CA CYS A 35 6.55 -1.23 -8.87
C CYS A 35 6.73 -2.32 -9.92
N GLN A 36 7.98 -2.65 -10.29
CA GLN A 36 8.29 -3.72 -11.24
C GLN A 36 8.17 -5.10 -10.58
N LYS A 37 8.67 -5.25 -9.35
CA LYS A 37 8.57 -6.52 -8.61
C LYS A 37 7.12 -6.92 -8.33
N ALA A 38 6.25 -5.95 -8.06
CA ALA A 38 4.83 -6.18 -7.85
C ALA A 38 4.16 -6.83 -9.07
N ASP A 39 4.69 -6.68 -10.29
CA ASP A 39 4.12 -7.33 -11.50
C ASP A 39 4.19 -8.85 -11.45
N ALA A 40 5.10 -9.43 -10.67
CA ALA A 40 5.15 -10.87 -10.43
C ALA A 40 3.98 -11.39 -9.57
N ILE A 41 3.37 -10.51 -8.76
CA ILE A 41 2.24 -10.85 -7.92
C ILE A 41 0.96 -10.79 -8.74
N HIS A 42 0.18 -11.86 -8.71
CA HIS A 42 -1.10 -11.91 -9.40
C HIS A 42 -2.07 -10.86 -8.86
N GLY A 43 -2.73 -10.10 -9.75
CA GLY A 43 -3.71 -9.07 -9.36
C GLY A 43 -3.72 -7.86 -10.30
N TRP A 44 -4.60 -6.92 -10.01
CA TRP A 44 -4.79 -5.70 -10.79
C TRP A 44 -4.05 -4.53 -10.15
N LEU A 45 -3.16 -3.92 -10.92
CA LEU A 45 -2.44 -2.71 -10.52
C LEU A 45 -1.90 -2.03 -11.76
N LYS A 46 -2.30 -0.77 -11.99
CA LYS A 46 -1.73 0.05 -13.06
C LYS A 46 -0.36 0.58 -12.63
N MET A 47 0.60 0.61 -13.55
CA MET A 47 1.97 1.07 -13.27
C MET A 47 2.01 2.55 -12.82
N VAL A 48 1.17 3.41 -13.39
CA VAL A 48 1.06 4.80 -12.92
C VAL A 48 0.54 4.89 -11.47
N THR A 49 -0.46 4.08 -11.12
CA THR A 49 -1.01 4.02 -9.77
C THR A 49 0.04 3.52 -8.78
N SER A 50 0.83 2.51 -9.14
CA SER A 50 1.89 2.00 -8.26
C SER A 50 2.97 3.05 -8.03
N ARG A 51 3.42 3.75 -9.08
CA ARG A 51 4.40 4.84 -8.95
C ARG A 51 3.89 5.98 -8.07
N ARG A 52 2.67 6.47 -8.29
CA ARG A 52 2.11 7.57 -7.46
C ARG A 52 1.87 7.17 -6.02
N THR A 53 1.51 5.90 -5.78
CA THR A 53 1.41 5.37 -4.42
C THR A 53 2.77 5.35 -3.73
N VAL A 54 3.80 4.84 -4.40
CA VAL A 54 5.19 4.87 -3.92
C VAL A 54 5.66 6.31 -3.71
N ASP A 55 5.26 7.23 -4.59
CA ASP A 55 5.61 8.64 -4.46
C ASP A 55 5.07 9.25 -3.17
N ILE A 56 3.78 9.04 -2.91
CA ILE A 56 3.08 9.48 -1.69
C ILE A 56 3.73 8.87 -0.44
N LEU A 57 3.98 7.55 -0.44
CA LEU A 57 4.58 6.86 0.71
C LEU A 57 5.98 7.42 1.05
N HIS A 58 6.84 7.57 0.04
CA HIS A 58 8.16 8.17 0.24
C HIS A 58 8.11 9.63 0.68
N TRP A 59 7.12 10.39 0.22
CA TRP A 59 6.95 11.77 0.66
C TRP A 59 6.48 11.82 2.12
N GLN A 60 5.53 10.98 2.52
CA GLN A 60 5.14 10.84 3.93
C GLN A 60 6.36 10.49 4.80
N GLU A 61 7.20 9.54 4.35
CA GLU A 61 8.45 9.16 5.02
C GLU A 61 9.39 10.37 5.17
N ALA A 62 9.60 11.14 4.10
CA ALA A 62 10.45 12.34 4.11
C ALA A 62 9.91 13.47 5.00
N GLN A 63 8.58 13.61 5.13
CA GLN A 63 7.94 14.54 6.06
C GLN A 63 7.97 14.05 7.52
N GLY A 64 8.46 12.84 7.78
CA GLY A 64 8.46 12.22 9.10
C GLY A 64 7.06 11.80 9.57
N TYR A 65 6.14 11.51 8.64
CA TYR A 65 4.79 11.08 8.97
C TYR A 65 4.80 9.61 9.37
N THR A 66 4.54 9.36 10.65
CA THR A 66 4.57 8.02 11.25
C THR A 66 3.19 7.39 11.30
N GLY A 67 3.15 6.06 11.38
CA GLY A 67 1.93 5.29 11.61
C GLY A 67 1.83 4.12 10.64
N ASN A 68 1.24 3.02 11.09
CA ASN A 68 1.13 1.79 10.30
C ASN A 68 0.35 1.99 8.98
N LEU A 69 0.27 0.94 8.16
CA LEU A 69 -0.45 0.96 6.89
C LEU A 69 -1.58 -0.08 6.90
N MET A 70 -2.58 0.10 6.06
CA MET A 70 -3.74 -0.79 6.02
C MET A 70 -4.27 -0.98 4.61
N GLU A 71 -4.77 -2.19 4.32
CA GLU A 71 -5.53 -2.49 3.10
C GLU A 71 -6.79 -3.26 3.46
N ILE A 72 -7.92 -2.84 2.89
CA ILE A 72 -9.15 -3.64 2.81
C ILE A 72 -9.22 -4.18 1.38
N GLY A 73 -9.23 -5.50 1.21
CA GLY A 73 -9.13 -6.17 -0.09
C GLY A 73 -7.68 -6.42 -0.50
N VAL A 74 -7.11 -7.52 -0.03
CA VAL A 74 -5.70 -7.87 -0.20
C VAL A 74 -5.47 -8.78 -1.42
N MET A 75 -6.39 -9.71 -1.67
CA MET A 75 -6.27 -10.73 -2.72
C MET A 75 -4.93 -11.48 -2.63
N CYS A 76 -4.03 -11.39 -3.61
CA CYS A 76 -2.69 -11.99 -3.56
C CYS A 76 -1.60 -11.03 -3.04
N GLY A 77 -1.96 -9.78 -2.69
CA GLY A 77 -1.05 -8.80 -2.10
C GLY A 77 -0.32 -7.90 -3.11
N LYS A 78 -0.87 -7.69 -4.32
CA LYS A 78 -0.20 -6.89 -5.35
C LYS A 78 -0.07 -5.42 -4.94
N TYR A 79 -1.17 -4.73 -4.63
CA TYR A 79 -1.12 -3.36 -4.10
C TYR A 79 -0.58 -3.31 -2.68
N PHE A 80 -0.94 -4.29 -1.83
CA PHE A 80 -0.36 -4.53 -0.52
C PHE A 80 1.17 -4.44 -0.49
N SER A 81 1.83 -5.02 -1.49
CA SER A 81 3.30 -5.06 -1.57
C SER A 81 3.94 -3.66 -1.57
N LEU A 82 3.27 -2.65 -2.12
CA LEU A 82 3.78 -1.26 -2.11
C LEU A 82 3.82 -0.69 -0.69
N MET A 83 2.81 -1.01 0.12
CA MET A 83 2.77 -0.62 1.54
C MET A 83 3.76 -1.43 2.37
N VAL A 84 3.95 -2.71 2.05
CA VAL A 84 4.94 -3.58 2.71
C VAL A 84 6.36 -3.08 2.47
N ASP A 85 6.65 -2.62 1.26
CA ASP A 85 7.93 -1.99 0.91
C ASP A 85 8.20 -0.72 1.75
N SER A 86 7.19 0.13 1.95
CA SER A 86 7.28 1.26 2.90
C SER A 86 7.50 0.79 4.34
N ALA A 87 6.78 -0.24 4.80
CA ALA A 87 6.96 -0.81 6.14
C ALA A 87 8.36 -1.41 6.36
N MET A 88 8.96 -2.02 5.32
CA MET A 88 10.33 -2.53 5.38
C MET A 88 11.36 -1.40 5.59
N ARG A 89 11.16 -0.23 4.97
CA ARG A 89 12.06 0.93 5.16
C ARG A 89 11.88 1.63 6.50
N THR A 90 10.64 1.72 6.97
CA THR A 90 10.27 2.53 8.14
C THR A 90 10.25 1.76 9.45
N GLY A 91 10.19 0.43 9.39
CA GLY A 91 9.98 -0.41 10.56
C GLY A 91 8.52 -0.44 11.04
N ASP A 92 7.59 0.08 10.25
CA ASP A 92 6.15 -0.02 10.51
C ASP A 92 5.60 -1.42 10.21
N THR A 93 4.28 -1.59 10.38
CA THR A 93 3.53 -2.80 10.04
C THR A 93 2.39 -2.46 9.08
N VAL A 94 2.08 -3.39 8.17
CA VAL A 94 0.89 -3.33 7.30
C VAL A 94 -0.16 -4.32 7.77
N LEU A 95 -1.42 -3.89 7.92
CA LEU A 95 -2.55 -4.78 8.18
C LEU A 95 -3.39 -4.97 6.92
N GLY A 96 -3.55 -6.22 6.48
CA GLY A 96 -4.49 -6.58 5.44
C GLY A 96 -5.77 -7.18 6.01
N ILE A 97 -6.93 -6.70 5.57
CA ILE A 97 -8.25 -7.26 5.87
C ILE A 97 -8.85 -7.80 4.57
N ASP A 98 -9.17 -9.09 4.55
CA ASP A 98 -9.80 -9.74 3.40
C ASP A 98 -10.61 -10.95 3.87
N THR A 99 -11.60 -11.40 3.10
CA THR A 99 -12.26 -12.69 3.35
C THR A 99 -11.38 -13.88 2.95
N PHE A 100 -10.37 -13.64 2.11
CA PHE A 100 -9.45 -14.60 1.51
C PHE A 100 -10.18 -15.74 0.78
N GLN A 101 -11.35 -15.44 0.23
CA GLN A 101 -12.21 -16.40 -0.47
C GLN A 101 -11.68 -16.78 -1.86
N TYR A 102 -10.89 -15.89 -2.49
CA TYR A 102 -10.32 -16.11 -3.84
C TYR A 102 -8.82 -16.41 -3.83
N ALA A 103 -8.09 -15.87 -2.86
CA ALA A 103 -6.69 -16.17 -2.60
C ALA A 103 -6.52 -16.29 -1.09
N ASN A 104 -5.89 -17.36 -0.61
CA ASN A 104 -5.68 -17.54 0.83
C ASN A 104 -4.43 -16.80 1.32
N GLU A 105 -4.32 -16.62 2.63
CA GLU A 105 -3.19 -15.93 3.30
C GLU A 105 -1.85 -16.58 2.96
N LYS A 106 -1.80 -17.90 2.78
CA LYS A 106 -0.56 -18.58 2.38
C LYS A 106 -0.09 -18.12 1.00
N ARG A 107 -1.02 -17.81 0.08
CA ARG A 107 -0.69 -17.22 -1.22
C ARG A 107 -0.05 -15.86 -1.01
N VAL A 108 -0.66 -14.97 -0.23
CA VAL A 108 -0.09 -13.64 0.08
C VAL A 108 1.32 -13.75 0.68
N VAL A 109 1.49 -14.62 1.68
CA VAL A 109 2.81 -14.87 2.29
C VAL A 109 3.82 -15.35 1.25
N THR A 110 3.43 -16.29 0.38
CA THR A 110 4.31 -16.82 -0.67
C THR A 110 4.73 -15.74 -1.66
N GLU A 111 3.79 -14.92 -2.11
CA GLU A 111 4.05 -13.82 -3.04
C GLU A 111 4.99 -12.78 -2.44
N LEU A 112 4.68 -12.31 -1.22
CA LEU A 112 5.50 -11.31 -0.54
C LEU A 112 6.89 -11.84 -0.18
N THR A 113 7.00 -13.10 0.26
CA THR A 113 8.32 -13.70 0.52
C THR A 113 9.12 -13.94 -0.76
N GLY A 114 8.46 -14.14 -1.90
CA GLY A 114 9.11 -14.18 -3.21
C GLY A 114 9.71 -12.83 -3.61
N VAL A 115 9.04 -11.73 -3.26
CA VAL A 115 9.49 -10.35 -3.57
C VAL A 115 10.53 -9.82 -2.59
N PHE A 116 10.34 -10.05 -1.28
CA PHE A 116 11.10 -9.41 -0.21
C PHE A 116 11.99 -10.37 0.61
N GLY A 117 11.93 -11.68 0.33
CA GLY A 117 12.56 -12.69 1.17
C GLY A 117 11.78 -12.96 2.47
N LYS A 118 12.29 -13.84 3.34
CA LYS A 118 11.55 -14.32 4.52
C LYS A 118 11.32 -13.27 5.61
N ALA A 119 12.19 -12.26 5.74
CA ALA A 119 12.10 -11.24 6.79
C ALA A 119 10.83 -10.39 6.73
N VAL A 120 10.18 -10.34 5.56
CA VAL A 120 8.97 -9.54 5.33
C VAL A 120 7.78 -9.98 6.19
N THR A 121 7.76 -11.24 6.67
CA THR A 121 6.64 -11.75 7.48
C THR A 121 6.48 -11.03 8.80
N ASP A 122 7.53 -10.34 9.27
CA ASP A 122 7.47 -9.54 10.51
C ASP A 122 6.90 -8.13 10.26
N ARG A 123 6.67 -7.75 9.01
CA ARG A 123 6.18 -6.42 8.62
C ARG A 123 4.69 -6.37 8.29
N PHE A 124 3.98 -7.51 8.32
CA PHE A 124 2.55 -7.48 8.05
C PHE A 124 1.73 -8.47 8.87
N LYS A 125 0.45 -8.17 8.99
CA LYS A 125 -0.57 -9.02 9.60
C LYS A 125 -1.73 -9.17 8.61
N LEU A 126 -2.35 -10.34 8.58
CA LEU A 126 -3.52 -10.61 7.74
C LEU A 126 -4.70 -11.01 8.63
N TRP A 127 -5.82 -10.33 8.49
CA TRP A 127 -7.08 -10.62 9.15
C TRP A 127 -8.07 -11.20 8.15
N ARG A 128 -8.35 -12.50 8.29
CA ARG A 128 -9.40 -13.18 7.51
C ARG A 128 -10.78 -12.83 8.05
N ARG A 129 -11.32 -11.70 7.62
CA ARG A 129 -12.59 -11.14 8.10
C ARG A 129 -13.26 -10.33 7.01
N GLN A 130 -14.59 -10.25 7.07
CA GLN A 130 -15.31 -9.18 6.39
C GLN A 130 -15.04 -7.87 7.14
N SER A 131 -14.69 -6.81 6.43
CA SER A 131 -14.40 -5.49 7.00
C SER A 131 -15.56 -4.94 7.83
N ASN A 132 -16.82 -5.22 7.43
CA ASN A 132 -18.02 -4.84 8.16
C ASN A 132 -18.16 -5.47 9.57
N THR A 133 -17.33 -6.48 9.91
CA THR A 133 -17.26 -7.09 11.25
C THR A 133 -16.15 -6.52 12.12
N VAL A 134 -15.37 -5.57 11.60
CA VAL A 134 -14.22 -4.97 12.26
C VAL A 134 -14.61 -3.56 12.73
N SER A 135 -14.39 -3.27 14.01
CA SER A 135 -14.68 -1.94 14.57
C SER A 135 -13.46 -1.01 14.48
N ALA A 136 -13.69 0.30 14.41
CA ALA A 136 -12.62 1.30 14.45
C ALA A 136 -11.78 1.21 15.74
N THR A 137 -12.41 0.91 16.87
CA THR A 137 -11.72 0.72 18.17
C THR A 137 -10.78 -0.48 18.14
N GLU A 138 -11.22 -1.59 17.54
CA GLU A 138 -10.40 -2.80 17.39
C GLU A 138 -9.20 -2.54 16.48
N LEU A 139 -9.42 -1.91 15.33
CA LEU A 139 -8.35 -1.49 14.40
C LEU A 139 -7.32 -0.58 15.08
N THR A 140 -7.80 0.44 15.76
CA THR A 140 -6.93 1.41 16.45
C THR A 140 -6.11 0.75 17.55
N HIS A 141 -6.65 -0.24 18.26
CA HIS A 141 -5.85 -1.03 19.23
C HIS A 141 -4.81 -1.92 18.55
N ALA A 142 -5.13 -2.48 17.39
CA ALA A 142 -4.25 -3.44 16.71
C ALA A 142 -3.05 -2.78 16.02
N ILE A 143 -3.26 -1.62 15.39
CA ILE A 143 -2.25 -0.95 14.55
C ILE A 143 -2.16 0.56 14.76
N GLY A 144 -2.87 1.14 15.74
CA GLY A 144 -2.95 2.59 15.87
C GLY A 144 -3.72 3.23 14.71
N ARG A 145 -3.39 4.48 14.39
CA ARG A 145 -4.01 5.21 13.27
C ARG A 145 -3.11 5.13 12.04
N PRO A 146 -3.54 4.50 10.92
CA PRO A 146 -2.67 4.33 9.76
C PRO A 146 -2.33 5.64 9.06
N ARG A 147 -1.12 5.77 8.51
CA ARG A 147 -0.76 6.91 7.62
C ARG A 147 -1.22 6.70 6.18
N PHE A 148 -1.48 5.45 5.79
CA PHE A 148 -1.95 5.12 4.46
C PHE A 148 -2.95 3.97 4.55
N ILE A 149 -4.12 4.13 3.93
CA ILE A 149 -5.18 3.14 3.86
C ILE A 149 -5.57 2.93 2.41
N SER A 150 -5.53 1.69 1.92
CA SER A 150 -6.16 1.29 0.66
C SER A 150 -7.55 0.69 0.91
N VAL A 151 -8.55 1.12 0.13
CA VAL A 151 -9.90 0.54 0.13
C VAL A 151 -10.17 -0.05 -1.26
N ASP A 152 -10.16 -1.38 -1.34
CA ASP A 152 -10.18 -2.18 -2.58
C ASP A 152 -10.84 -3.56 -2.37
N GLY A 153 -11.86 -3.62 -1.49
CA GLY A 153 -12.47 -4.87 -1.03
C GLY A 153 -13.63 -5.35 -1.88
N ALA A 154 -14.78 -4.72 -1.70
CA ALA A 154 -16.02 -5.08 -2.38
C ALA A 154 -16.37 -4.09 -3.50
N HIS A 155 -17.29 -4.48 -4.39
CA HIS A 155 -17.74 -3.63 -5.50
C HIS A 155 -19.22 -3.23 -5.40
N ASP A 156 -19.90 -3.63 -4.31
CA ASP A 156 -21.28 -3.23 -4.00
C ASP A 156 -21.33 -1.99 -3.10
N PHE A 157 -22.47 -1.30 -3.14
CA PHE A 157 -22.66 -0.02 -2.46
C PHE A 157 -22.48 -0.14 -0.94
N GLU A 158 -23.15 -1.10 -0.32
CA GLU A 158 -23.23 -1.23 1.13
C GLU A 158 -21.87 -1.49 1.77
N ASN A 159 -21.06 -2.38 1.17
CA ASN A 159 -19.75 -2.71 1.70
C ASN A 159 -18.76 -1.56 1.48
N VAL A 160 -18.71 -0.96 0.28
CA VAL A 160 -17.79 0.16 0.00
C VAL A 160 -18.10 1.36 0.89
N TYR A 161 -19.37 1.70 1.07
CA TYR A 161 -19.76 2.83 1.92
C TYR A 161 -19.28 2.62 3.36
N ARG A 162 -19.43 1.41 3.91
CA ARG A 162 -18.95 1.06 5.26
C ARG A 162 -17.42 1.06 5.35
N ASP A 163 -16.73 0.60 4.33
CA ASP A 163 -15.26 0.62 4.28
C ASP A 163 -14.73 2.05 4.30
N MET A 164 -15.37 2.97 3.57
CA MET A 164 -15.04 4.39 3.59
C MET A 164 -15.28 5.02 4.97
N GLU A 165 -16.40 4.69 5.63
CA GLU A 165 -16.66 5.15 7.00
C GLU A 165 -15.65 4.61 8.01
N LEU A 166 -15.23 3.35 7.87
CA LEU A 166 -14.21 2.73 8.72
C LEU A 166 -12.85 3.40 8.50
N ALA A 167 -12.47 3.62 7.24
CA ALA A 167 -11.21 4.26 6.87
C ALA A 167 -11.12 5.70 7.43
N GLU A 168 -12.19 6.51 7.30
CA GLU A 168 -12.25 7.87 7.88
C GLU A 168 -12.07 7.85 9.41
N GLN A 169 -12.67 6.88 10.11
CA GLN A 169 -12.59 6.80 11.57
C GLN A 169 -11.17 6.49 12.07
N VAL A 170 -10.39 5.70 11.33
CA VAL A 170 -9.09 5.18 11.80
C VAL A 170 -7.89 5.88 11.17
N VAL A 171 -8.02 6.51 9.99
CA VAL A 171 -6.89 7.19 9.33
C VAL A 171 -6.26 8.24 10.24
N SER A 172 -4.93 8.31 10.26
CA SER A 172 -4.23 9.37 10.98
C SER A 172 -4.58 10.74 10.39
N HIS A 173 -4.47 11.80 11.20
CA HIS A 173 -4.81 13.15 10.76
C HIS A 173 -3.97 13.64 9.56
N LYS A 174 -2.76 13.10 9.40
CA LYS A 174 -1.89 13.37 8.25
C LYS A 174 -1.88 12.24 7.23
N GLY A 175 -2.82 11.29 7.33
CA GLY A 175 -2.86 10.11 6.49
C GLY A 175 -3.66 10.30 5.20
N VAL A 176 -3.52 9.30 4.32
CA VAL A 176 -4.21 9.19 3.04
C VAL A 176 -5.12 7.97 3.04
N ILE A 177 -6.32 8.13 2.49
CA ILE A 177 -7.19 7.04 2.04
C ILE A 177 -7.11 6.99 0.52
N SER A 178 -6.84 5.81 -0.02
CA SER A 178 -6.73 5.52 -1.44
C SER A 178 -7.86 4.58 -1.83
N ALA A 179 -8.94 5.13 -2.37
CA ALA A 179 -10.11 4.36 -2.79
C ALA A 179 -9.94 3.87 -4.23
N ASP A 180 -9.95 2.56 -4.44
CA ASP A 180 -9.83 1.96 -5.77
C ASP A 180 -11.10 2.14 -6.62
N ASP A 181 -10.95 1.90 -7.93
CA ASP A 181 -12.05 1.75 -8.88
C ASP A 181 -13.11 2.86 -8.93
N PHE A 182 -12.79 4.08 -8.49
CA PHE A 182 -13.76 5.16 -8.34
C PHE A 182 -14.56 5.50 -9.62
N LEU A 183 -13.95 5.41 -10.80
CA LEU A 183 -14.60 5.63 -12.10
C LEU A 183 -14.65 4.36 -12.98
N ASN A 184 -14.53 3.17 -12.38
CA ASN A 184 -14.59 1.92 -13.14
C ASN A 184 -16.06 1.52 -13.43
N PRO A 185 -16.48 1.42 -14.71
CA PRO A 185 -17.86 1.10 -15.06
C PRO A 185 -18.26 -0.34 -14.71
N LEU A 186 -17.31 -1.23 -14.41
CA LEU A 186 -17.60 -2.61 -13.98
C LEU A 186 -17.90 -2.71 -12.49
N THR A 187 -17.72 -1.63 -11.74
CA THR A 187 -17.86 -1.58 -10.27
C THR A 187 -18.70 -0.38 -9.84
N LEU A 188 -19.83 -0.13 -10.52
CA LEU A 188 -20.68 1.05 -10.30
C LEU A 188 -21.09 1.29 -8.84
N GLY A 189 -21.20 0.23 -8.02
CA GLY A 189 -21.45 0.34 -6.58
C GLY A 189 -20.39 1.15 -5.84
N VAL A 190 -19.12 1.07 -6.27
CA VAL A 190 -17.99 1.84 -5.73
C VAL A 190 -18.21 3.33 -5.95
N ASN A 191 -18.51 3.73 -7.19
CA ASN A 191 -18.78 5.13 -7.53
C ASN A 191 -19.98 5.68 -6.75
N GLN A 192 -21.07 4.92 -6.70
CA GLN A 192 -22.28 5.29 -5.96
C GLN A 192 -21.99 5.48 -4.47
N ALA A 193 -21.25 4.55 -3.85
CA ALA A 193 -20.91 4.59 -2.43
C ALA A 193 -20.03 5.78 -2.08
N ILE A 194 -18.97 6.04 -2.85
CA ILE A 194 -18.05 7.15 -2.59
C ILE A 194 -18.76 8.50 -2.76
N ASN A 195 -19.62 8.65 -3.78
CA ASN A 195 -20.43 9.87 -3.93
C ASN A 195 -21.44 10.05 -2.78
N ALA A 196 -22.10 8.97 -2.34
CA ALA A 196 -22.99 9.03 -1.18
C ALA A 196 -22.22 9.37 0.10
N PHE A 197 -21.02 8.81 0.29
CA PHE A 197 -20.14 9.10 1.42
C PHE A 197 -19.78 10.59 1.45
N LEU A 198 -19.31 11.15 0.32
CA LEU A 198 -18.90 12.55 0.20
C LEU A 198 -20.06 13.56 0.14
N SER A 199 -21.30 13.12 -0.06
CA SER A 199 -22.49 13.99 -0.12
C SER A 199 -22.81 14.73 1.19
N ARG A 200 -22.10 14.42 2.28
CA ARG A 200 -22.23 15.04 3.59
C ARG A 200 -20.87 15.60 4.03
N PRO A 201 -20.81 16.60 4.92
CA PRO A 201 -19.54 17.07 5.46
C PRO A 201 -18.73 15.93 6.10
N ARG A 202 -17.50 15.72 5.62
CA ARG A 202 -16.56 14.69 6.09
C ARG A 202 -15.26 15.28 6.60
N ALA A 203 -14.60 14.59 7.54
CA ALA A 203 -13.28 14.95 7.98
C ALA A 203 -12.25 14.80 6.85
N VAL A 204 -12.46 13.80 5.98
CA VAL A 204 -11.65 13.56 4.78
C VAL A 204 -12.28 14.13 3.51
N VAL A 205 -11.44 14.64 2.60
CA VAL A 205 -11.85 15.31 1.35
C VAL A 205 -11.00 14.80 0.19
N PRO A 206 -11.53 14.72 -1.04
CA PRO A 206 -10.77 14.26 -2.19
C PRO A 206 -9.74 15.31 -2.61
N VAL A 207 -8.53 14.87 -2.96
CA VAL A 207 -7.42 15.76 -3.39
C VAL A 207 -6.86 15.41 -4.77
N ALA A 208 -6.90 14.14 -5.16
CA ALA A 208 -6.41 13.71 -6.46
C ALA A 208 -7.13 12.45 -6.94
N PHE A 209 -7.34 12.36 -8.24
CA PHE A 209 -7.68 11.13 -8.94
C PHE A 209 -6.51 10.77 -9.86
N VAL A 210 -5.93 9.59 -9.67
CA VAL A 210 -4.83 9.08 -10.51
C VAL A 210 -5.25 7.73 -11.06
N ALA A 211 -5.44 7.68 -12.38
CA ALA A 211 -5.80 6.50 -13.17
C ALA A 211 -7.08 5.74 -12.74
N ASN A 212 -7.06 5.02 -11.61
CA ASN A 212 -8.24 4.35 -11.06
C ASN A 212 -8.50 4.70 -9.58
N LYS A 213 -7.58 5.38 -8.89
CA LYS A 213 -7.71 5.65 -7.46
C LYS A 213 -8.08 7.10 -7.18
N LEU A 214 -9.03 7.29 -6.26
CA LEU A 214 -9.33 8.57 -5.65
C LEU A 214 -8.61 8.66 -4.30
N PHE A 215 -7.75 9.66 -4.13
CA PHE A 215 -7.05 9.93 -2.89
C PHE A 215 -7.82 10.95 -2.06
N LEU A 216 -8.03 10.63 -0.79
CA LEU A 216 -8.68 11.47 0.19
C LEU A 216 -7.77 11.68 1.40
N VAL A 217 -7.82 12.88 1.97
CA VAL A 217 -7.01 13.26 3.14
C VAL A 217 -7.83 14.09 4.10
N HIS A 218 -7.39 14.23 5.34
CA HIS A 218 -8.05 15.14 6.27
C HIS A 218 -8.05 16.57 5.70
N ARG A 219 -9.19 17.27 5.77
CA ARG A 219 -9.39 18.62 5.21
C ARG A 219 -8.32 19.66 5.60
N SER A 220 -7.68 19.49 6.75
CA SER A 220 -6.63 20.41 7.21
C SER A 220 -5.31 20.29 6.44
N VAL A 221 -5.10 19.20 5.71
CA VAL A 221 -3.89 18.92 4.91
C VAL A 221 -4.22 18.81 3.41
N GLU A 222 -5.39 19.30 2.98
CA GLU A 222 -5.86 19.25 1.59
C GLU A 222 -4.84 19.87 0.63
N GLU A 223 -4.47 21.13 0.85
CA GLU A 223 -3.52 21.86 0.00
C GLU A 223 -2.14 21.24 -0.01
N GLU A 224 -1.69 20.75 1.15
CA GLU A 224 -0.37 20.14 1.32
C GLU A 224 -0.24 18.89 0.44
N TYR A 225 -1.22 17.98 0.51
CA TYR A 225 -1.23 16.79 -0.32
C TYR A 225 -1.49 17.09 -1.80
N ARG A 226 -2.39 18.03 -2.12
CA ARG A 226 -2.65 18.38 -3.52
C ARG A 226 -1.41 18.95 -4.20
N ALA A 227 -0.69 19.85 -3.53
CA ALA A 227 0.56 20.42 -4.03
C ALA A 227 1.64 19.34 -4.20
N ALA A 228 1.82 18.48 -3.19
CA ALA A 228 2.80 17.40 -3.22
C ALA A 228 2.52 16.40 -4.35
N ILE A 229 1.26 15.96 -4.51
CA ILE A 229 0.88 15.02 -5.58
C ILE A 229 1.06 15.66 -6.96
N GLU A 230 0.76 16.95 -7.12
CA GLU A 230 1.01 17.66 -8.36
C GLU A 230 2.48 17.69 -8.73
N GLU A 231 3.37 17.98 -7.77
CA GLU A 231 4.82 17.94 -7.97
C GLU A 231 5.28 16.54 -8.37
N MET A 232 4.80 15.50 -7.68
CA MET A 232 5.10 14.09 -8.01
C MET A 232 4.70 13.73 -9.45
N ILE A 233 3.54 14.19 -9.91
CA ILE A 233 3.09 13.94 -11.29
C ILE A 233 3.95 14.72 -12.28
N ARG A 234 4.30 15.98 -12.00
CA ARG A 234 5.15 16.79 -12.88
C ARG A 234 6.56 16.22 -13.04
N ASP A 235 7.12 15.70 -11.96
CA ASP A 235 8.44 15.05 -11.95
C ASP A 235 8.43 13.66 -12.56
N GLY A 236 7.24 13.09 -12.74
CA GLY A 236 7.03 11.83 -13.44
C GLY A 236 7.56 11.84 -14.88
N LYS A 237 8.06 10.68 -15.30
CA LYS A 237 8.60 10.42 -16.65
C LYS A 237 7.76 9.38 -17.43
N ASP A 238 6.61 9.00 -16.90
CA ASP A 238 5.62 8.15 -17.57
C ASP A 238 4.74 8.96 -18.53
N ALA A 239 4.03 8.24 -19.41
CA ALA A 239 3.16 8.85 -20.40
C ALA A 239 2.04 9.67 -19.76
N GLU A 240 1.53 9.25 -18.60
CA GLU A 240 0.51 9.96 -17.84
C GLU A 240 1.03 11.29 -17.29
N ALA A 241 2.26 11.32 -16.76
CA ALA A 241 2.94 12.56 -16.37
C ALA A 241 3.16 13.52 -17.55
N GLU A 242 3.57 13.01 -18.72
CA GLU A 242 3.70 13.84 -19.93
C GLU A 242 2.34 14.41 -20.38
N ALA A 243 1.29 13.57 -20.39
CA ALA A 243 -0.06 14.00 -20.69
C ALA A 243 -0.59 15.03 -19.68
N PHE A 244 -0.27 14.87 -18.39
CA PHE A 244 -0.56 15.86 -17.36
C PHE A 244 0.12 17.20 -17.64
N LYS A 245 1.44 17.20 -17.91
CA LYS A 245 2.20 18.42 -18.25
C LYS A 245 1.64 19.11 -19.49
N GLN A 246 1.30 18.34 -20.52
CA GLN A 246 0.65 18.88 -21.72
C GLN A 246 -0.73 19.48 -21.41
N ARG A 247 -1.60 18.78 -20.66
CA ARG A 247 -2.90 19.33 -20.24
C ARG A 247 -2.73 20.62 -19.44
N ALA A 248 -1.72 20.68 -18.56
CA ALA A 248 -1.44 21.86 -17.75
C ALA A 248 -1.13 23.12 -18.58
N THR A 249 -0.52 22.99 -19.77
CA THR A 249 -0.26 24.16 -20.65
C THR A 249 -1.53 24.75 -21.25
N HIS A 250 -2.64 24.02 -21.24
CA HIS A 250 -3.94 24.46 -21.75
C HIS A 250 -4.83 25.07 -20.65
N GLY A 251 -4.34 25.12 -19.40
CA GLY A 251 -5.00 25.77 -18.27
C GLY A 251 -5.34 24.82 -17.12
N ARG A 252 -5.53 25.40 -15.91
CA ARG A 252 -5.74 24.65 -14.65
C ARG A 252 -6.93 23.68 -14.73
N HIS A 253 -8.00 24.07 -15.40
CA HIS A 253 -9.22 23.26 -15.55
C HIS A 253 -9.04 21.97 -16.36
N HIS A 254 -7.87 21.69 -16.96
CA HIS A 254 -7.58 20.40 -17.59
C HIS A 254 -6.88 19.41 -16.67
N ILE A 255 -6.35 19.89 -15.54
CA ILE A 255 -5.61 19.09 -14.55
C ILE A 255 -6.25 19.15 -13.17
N GLU A 256 -7.31 19.91 -12.99
CA GLU A 256 -8.00 20.09 -11.72
C GLU A 256 -9.51 20.29 -11.97
N GLN A 257 -10.34 19.54 -11.25
CA GLN A 257 -11.80 19.57 -11.36
C GLN A 257 -12.45 19.87 -10.01
N ASP A 258 -13.65 20.44 -10.05
CA ASP A 258 -14.50 20.54 -8.86
C ASP A 258 -15.19 19.20 -8.58
N PHE A 259 -15.08 18.71 -7.35
CA PHE A 259 -15.76 17.49 -6.91
C PHE A 259 -16.12 17.60 -5.42
N HIS A 260 -17.42 17.50 -5.11
CA HIS A 260 -17.99 17.71 -3.75
C HIS A 260 -17.51 19.00 -3.05
N GLY A 261 -17.30 20.08 -3.81
CA GLY A 261 -16.87 21.37 -3.27
C GLY A 261 -15.36 21.52 -3.05
N HIS A 262 -14.56 20.55 -3.47
CA HIS A 262 -13.10 20.56 -3.39
C HIS A 262 -12.46 20.54 -4.78
N LYS A 263 -11.24 21.08 -4.87
CA LYS A 263 -10.42 20.98 -6.08
C LYS A 263 -9.64 19.67 -6.06
N VAL A 264 -9.92 18.83 -7.04
CA VAL A 264 -9.31 17.50 -7.20
C VAL A 264 -8.39 17.50 -8.41
N LEU A 265 -7.13 17.17 -8.17
CA LEU A 265 -6.13 17.02 -9.22
C LEU A 265 -6.42 15.79 -10.08
N ILE A 266 -6.29 15.90 -11.40
CA ILE A 266 -6.47 14.79 -12.36
C ILE A 266 -5.11 14.38 -12.90
N GLY A 267 -4.52 13.36 -12.26
CA GLY A 267 -3.25 12.74 -12.65
C GLY A 267 -3.40 11.81 -13.83
#